data_AF-A0A543PKS4-F1
#
_entry.id   AF-A0A543PKS4-F1
#
_cell.length_a   1.000
_cell.length_b   1.000
_cell.length_c   1.000
_cell.angle_alpha   90.00
_cell.angle_beta   90.00
_cell.angle_gamma   90.00
#
_symmetry.space_group_name_H-M   'P 1'
#
loop_
_entity.id
_entity.type
_entity.pdbx_description
1 polymer ?
#
loop_
_entity_poly.entity_id
_entity_poly.type
_entity_poly.pdbx_seq_one_letter_code
_entity_poly.pdbx_strand_id
1 'polypeptide(L)'
;MVGWFRRHYPDVKEQSLRAHIQAATSNASAGSRGMFANRQPLITRIEHGLYRRYDAEPALEKSQSDGQPRRAVAQLPPEVDIEEAVGRYLGDRNPTARYASFDYCFNHFQQHRTTVAAWGEPTGMETSCLHLGFYLASWGMLRGSSDLLQRSARHLAPLIETIAHAPAQVWDLDLDGYDTTGIDLVYRTALDVRSALRPVEASDILVTKVMLGVFGCVPAFDTYFKKGFGVSTFGQAALRRVGDFYQANAPAIDRLREPTLDFTTGQPTTRLYPRAKVVDMTFFIAGGYTGGVARRRRLPARLA
;
A
#
# COMPACT_ATOMS: atom_id res chain seq x y z
N MET A 1 -11.39 -0.57 24.54
CA MET A 1 -12.23 -1.78 24.75
C MET A 1 -11.54 -2.79 25.66
N VAL A 2 -10.36 -3.32 25.32
CA VAL A 2 -9.62 -4.30 26.15
C VAL A 2 -9.34 -3.80 27.57
N GLY A 3 -8.92 -2.54 27.74
CA GLY A 3 -8.69 -1.95 29.07
C GLY A 3 -9.95 -1.73 29.92
N TRP A 4 -11.14 -1.61 29.31
CA TRP A 4 -12.41 -1.52 30.05
C TRP A 4 -12.82 -2.91 30.57
N PHE A 5 -12.69 -3.94 29.73
CA PHE A 5 -12.97 -5.34 30.10
C PHE A 5 -12.02 -5.84 31.18
N ARG A 6 -10.72 -5.52 31.09
CA ARG A 6 -9.74 -5.88 32.13
C ARG A 6 -10.12 -5.34 33.52
N ARG A 7 -10.79 -4.18 33.57
CA ARG A 7 -11.22 -3.55 34.83
C ARG A 7 -12.53 -4.08 35.40
N HIS A 8 -13.44 -4.56 34.55
CA HIS A 8 -14.79 -4.96 34.97
C HIS A 8 -15.02 -6.48 34.95
N TYR A 9 -14.19 -7.23 34.22
CA TYR A 9 -14.27 -8.68 34.06
C TYR A 9 -12.87 -9.30 34.08
N PRO A 10 -12.16 -9.25 35.23
CA PRO A 10 -10.76 -9.67 35.34
C PRO A 10 -10.55 -11.16 35.03
N ASP A 11 -11.57 -12.00 35.24
CA ASP A 11 -11.51 -13.45 34.98
C ASP A 11 -11.60 -13.81 33.49
N VAL A 12 -11.95 -12.86 32.63
CA VAL A 12 -12.06 -13.09 31.19
C VAL A 12 -10.68 -12.99 30.55
N LYS A 13 -10.18 -14.13 30.05
CA LYS A 13 -8.93 -14.18 29.28
C LYS A 13 -9.02 -13.28 28.05
N GLU A 14 -7.99 -12.47 27.82
CA GLU A 14 -7.92 -11.53 26.69
C GLU A 14 -8.05 -12.25 25.34
N GLN A 15 -7.52 -13.48 25.24
CA GLN A 15 -7.66 -14.33 24.05
C GLN A 15 -9.13 -14.65 23.73
N SER A 16 -9.94 -14.94 24.75
CA SER A 16 -11.38 -15.21 24.59
C SER A 16 -12.13 -13.97 24.11
N LEU A 17 -11.77 -12.79 24.62
CA LEU A 17 -12.36 -11.52 24.18
C LEU A 17 -12.02 -11.24 22.71
N ARG A 18 -10.77 -11.48 22.29
CA ARG A 18 -10.34 -11.32 20.89
C ARG A 18 -11.09 -12.25 19.95
N ALA A 19 -11.27 -13.52 20.34
CA ALA A 19 -12.03 -14.49 19.56
C ALA A 19 -13.49 -14.05 19.35
N HIS A 20 -14.16 -13.54 20.40
CA HIS A 20 -15.53 -13.06 20.29
C HIS A 20 -15.67 -11.79 19.44
N ILE A 21 -14.75 -10.83 19.57
CA ILE A 21 -14.74 -9.62 18.73
C ILE A 21 -14.53 -10.00 17.27
N GLN A 22 -13.62 -10.93 16.99
CA GLN A 22 -13.33 -11.41 15.64
C GLN A 22 -14.54 -12.13 15.03
N ALA A 23 -15.20 -13.01 15.80
CA ALA A 23 -16.43 -13.69 15.39
C ALA A 23 -17.58 -12.72 15.10
N ALA A 24 -17.67 -11.61 15.83
CA ALA A 24 -18.70 -10.58 15.64
C ALA A 24 -18.43 -9.65 14.44
N THR A 25 -17.25 -9.73 13.81
CA THR A 25 -16.78 -8.76 12.81
C THR A 25 -17.11 -9.19 11.38
N SER A 26 -17.83 -8.36 10.63
CA SER A 26 -18.35 -8.67 9.27
C SER A 26 -17.28 -8.97 8.23
N ASN A 27 -16.12 -8.33 8.34
CA ASN A 27 -14.97 -8.51 7.44
C ASN A 27 -13.88 -9.43 8.02
N ALA A 28 -14.20 -10.23 9.03
CA ALA A 28 -13.36 -11.37 9.45
C ALA A 28 -13.56 -12.54 8.48
N SER A 29 -12.48 -13.28 8.15
CA SER A 29 -12.57 -14.43 7.24
C SER A 29 -13.51 -15.51 7.79
N ALA A 30 -14.24 -16.21 6.92
CA ALA A 30 -15.19 -17.26 7.32
C ALA A 30 -14.52 -18.34 8.19
N GLY A 31 -13.30 -18.75 7.84
CA GLY A 31 -12.51 -19.70 8.65
C GLY A 31 -12.15 -19.20 10.04
N SER A 32 -12.10 -17.87 10.25
CA SER A 32 -11.82 -17.27 11.56
C SER A 32 -13.05 -17.06 12.44
N ARG A 33 -14.27 -17.20 11.87
CA ARG A 33 -15.53 -17.09 12.62
C ARG A 33 -15.94 -18.41 13.29
N GLY A 34 -15.31 -19.53 12.93
CA GLY A 34 -15.50 -20.85 13.55
C GLY A 34 -16.98 -21.21 13.73
N MET A 35 -17.37 -21.57 14.96
CA MET A 35 -18.75 -21.92 15.34
C MET A 35 -19.77 -20.78 15.10
N PHE A 36 -19.31 -19.54 14.97
CA PHE A 36 -20.17 -18.36 14.77
C PHE A 36 -20.28 -17.92 13.31
N ALA A 37 -19.80 -18.73 12.35
CA ALA A 37 -19.89 -18.43 10.92
C ALA A 37 -21.33 -18.16 10.46
N ASN A 38 -22.30 -18.86 11.06
CA ASN A 38 -23.73 -18.73 10.72
C ASN A 38 -24.46 -17.59 11.44
N ARG A 39 -23.79 -16.87 12.35
CA ARG A 39 -24.39 -15.71 13.04
C ARG A 39 -24.19 -14.45 12.24
N GLN A 40 -25.19 -13.57 12.21
CA GLN A 40 -25.02 -12.24 11.65
C GLN A 40 -23.92 -11.48 12.40
N PRO A 41 -23.01 -10.77 11.69
CA PRO A 41 -22.06 -9.89 12.33
C PRO A 41 -22.76 -8.79 13.12
N LEU A 42 -22.13 -8.33 14.21
CA LEU A 42 -22.63 -7.21 15.01
C LEU A 42 -21.86 -5.92 14.73
N ILE A 43 -20.63 -6.05 14.24
CA ILE A 43 -19.71 -4.95 14.01
C ILE A 43 -18.95 -5.12 12.70
N THR A 44 -18.49 -4.00 12.14
CA THR A 44 -17.58 -3.96 11.00
C THR A 44 -16.29 -3.30 11.46
N ARG A 45 -15.14 -3.95 11.24
CA ARG A 45 -13.84 -3.38 11.59
C ARG A 45 -13.43 -2.36 10.53
N ILE A 46 -13.22 -1.12 10.94
CA ILE A 46 -12.77 -0.04 10.06
C ILE A 46 -11.24 0.00 10.04
N GLU A 47 -10.61 -0.08 11.21
CA GLU A 47 -9.15 -0.11 11.41
C GLU A 47 -8.80 -0.87 12.70
N HIS A 48 -7.53 -0.85 13.13
CA HIS A 48 -7.15 -1.51 14.39
C HIS A 48 -7.74 -0.77 15.60
N GLY A 49 -8.64 -1.43 16.33
CA GLY A 49 -9.27 -0.86 17.52
C GLY A 49 -10.51 0.00 17.24
N LEU A 50 -10.83 0.29 15.97
CA LEU A 50 -12.02 1.03 15.58
C LEU A 50 -13.04 0.12 14.87
N TYR A 51 -14.26 0.12 15.39
CA TYR A 51 -15.38 -0.68 14.91
C TYR A 51 -16.61 0.20 14.76
N ARG A 52 -17.45 -0.11 13.78
CA ARG A 52 -18.82 0.43 13.65
C ARG A 52 -19.82 -0.71 13.84
N ARG A 53 -21.08 -0.40 14.20
CA ARG A 53 -22.17 -1.40 14.12
C ARG A 53 -22.29 -1.94 12.70
N TYR A 54 -22.63 -3.22 12.60
CA TYR A 54 -22.94 -3.86 11.34
C TYR A 54 -24.33 -3.40 10.88
N ASP A 55 -24.37 -2.70 9.75
CA ASP A 55 -25.59 -2.33 9.05
C ASP A 55 -25.70 -3.25 7.84
N ALA A 56 -26.75 -4.09 7.81
CA ALA A 56 -27.05 -4.90 6.63
C ALA A 56 -27.66 -3.96 5.57
N GLU A 57 -26.82 -3.40 4.69
CA GLU A 57 -27.30 -2.75 3.47
C GLU A 57 -28.23 -3.74 2.71
N PRO A 58 -29.42 -3.32 2.28
CA PRO A 58 -30.37 -4.22 1.64
C PRO A 58 -29.78 -4.75 0.33
N ALA A 59 -29.76 -6.08 0.21
CA ALA A 59 -29.29 -6.77 -0.97
C ALA A 59 -30.13 -6.34 -2.18
N LEU A 60 -29.49 -5.68 -3.15
CA LEU A 60 -30.03 -5.55 -4.50
C LEU A 60 -30.26 -6.96 -5.04
N GLU A 61 -31.52 -7.28 -5.31
CA GLU A 61 -32.00 -8.56 -5.83
C GLU A 61 -31.21 -8.95 -7.08
N LYS A 62 -30.55 -10.10 -7.03
CA LYS A 62 -29.98 -10.75 -8.22
C LYS A 62 -31.12 -11.31 -9.04
N SER A 63 -31.55 -10.57 -10.07
CA SER A 63 -32.34 -11.14 -11.15
C SER A 63 -31.49 -12.18 -11.89
N GLN A 64 -32.03 -13.39 -11.95
CA GLN A 64 -31.55 -14.46 -12.82
C GLN A 64 -31.74 -14.01 -14.27
N SER A 65 -30.67 -14.03 -15.07
CA SER A 65 -30.80 -14.06 -16.53
C SER A 65 -29.70 -14.93 -17.12
N ASP A 66 -30.14 -15.73 -18.09
CA ASP A 66 -29.44 -16.80 -18.78
C ASP A 66 -28.15 -16.38 -19.52
N GLY A 67 -27.26 -17.36 -19.66
CA GLY A 67 -26.48 -17.67 -20.86
C GLY A 67 -25.72 -16.55 -21.58
N GLN A 68 -24.44 -16.36 -21.22
CA GLN A 68 -23.25 -16.29 -22.10
C GLN A 68 -22.05 -15.71 -21.33
N PRO A 69 -20.80 -16.11 -21.62
CA PRO A 69 -19.63 -15.51 -21.00
C PRO A 69 -19.49 -14.06 -21.47
N ARG A 70 -19.95 -13.13 -20.63
CA ARG A 70 -19.67 -11.70 -20.81
C ARG A 70 -18.16 -11.51 -20.74
N ARG A 71 -17.54 -11.09 -21.85
CA ARG A 71 -16.23 -10.44 -21.83
C ARG A 71 -16.29 -9.37 -20.75
N ALA A 72 -15.45 -9.50 -19.72
CA ALA A 72 -15.29 -8.47 -18.71
C ALA A 72 -14.73 -7.22 -19.41
N VAL A 73 -15.63 -6.32 -19.80
CA VAL A 73 -15.25 -4.95 -20.12
C VAL A 73 -14.68 -4.41 -18.81
N ALA A 74 -13.37 -4.20 -18.78
CA ALA A 74 -12.72 -3.60 -17.63
C ALA A 74 -13.40 -2.26 -17.40
N GLN A 75 -14.23 -2.16 -16.36
CA GLN A 75 -14.74 -0.87 -15.91
C GLN A 75 -13.50 -0.05 -15.55
N LEU A 76 -13.31 1.04 -16.30
CA LEU A 76 -12.35 2.07 -15.96
C LEU A 76 -12.62 2.50 -14.50
N PRO A 77 -11.57 2.87 -13.74
CA PRO A 77 -11.75 3.36 -12.38
C PRO A 77 -12.80 4.49 -12.35
N PRO A 78 -13.53 4.66 -11.23
CA PRO A 78 -14.42 5.81 -11.08
C PRO A 78 -13.68 7.11 -11.41
N GLU A 79 -14.37 8.07 -12.03
CA GLU A 79 -13.81 9.37 -12.43
C GLU A 79 -13.16 10.02 -11.20
N VAL A 80 -11.82 10.01 -11.17
CA VAL A 80 -11.01 10.50 -10.06
C VAL A 80 -10.38 11.81 -10.47
N ASP A 81 -10.50 12.83 -9.64
CA ASP A 81 -9.73 14.06 -9.80
C ASP A 81 -8.29 13.79 -9.38
N ILE A 82 -7.43 13.56 -10.37
CA ILE A 82 -6.01 13.21 -10.17
C ILE A 82 -5.28 14.38 -9.49
N GLU A 83 -5.56 15.62 -9.89
CA GLU A 83 -4.90 16.81 -9.37
C GLU A 83 -5.29 17.07 -7.92
N GLU A 84 -6.59 17.01 -7.59
CA GLU A 84 -7.05 17.15 -6.21
C GLU A 84 -6.47 16.06 -5.32
N ALA A 85 -6.48 14.81 -5.78
CA ALA A 85 -5.96 13.68 -5.01
C ALA A 85 -4.46 13.80 -4.75
N VAL A 86 -3.66 14.12 -5.77
CA VAL A 86 -2.21 14.32 -5.63
C VAL A 86 -1.92 15.54 -4.75
N GLY A 87 -2.60 16.66 -4.97
CA GLY A 87 -2.45 17.87 -4.15
C GLY A 87 -2.77 17.61 -2.68
N ARG A 88 -3.80 16.83 -2.38
CA ARG A 88 -4.13 16.42 -1.01
C ARG A 88 -3.07 15.53 -0.39
N TYR A 89 -2.53 14.57 -1.14
CA TYR A 89 -1.44 13.72 -0.65
C TYR A 89 -0.19 14.55 -0.32
N LEU A 90 0.18 15.47 -1.21
CA LEU A 90 1.36 16.32 -1.06
C LEU A 90 1.19 17.38 0.03
N GLY A 91 -0.04 17.70 0.43
CA GLY A 91 -0.33 18.65 1.52
C GLY A 91 0.32 18.30 2.86
N ASP A 92 0.56 17.02 3.16
CA ASP A 92 1.28 16.62 4.37
C ASP A 92 2.74 16.22 4.12
N ARG A 93 3.24 16.43 2.91
CA ARG A 93 4.62 16.14 2.57
C ARG A 93 5.52 17.22 3.16
N ASN A 94 6.42 16.81 4.05
CA ASN A 94 7.54 17.61 4.50
C ASN A 94 8.71 16.68 4.86
N PRO A 95 9.95 17.20 5.04
CA PRO A 95 11.14 16.38 5.18
C PRO A 95 11.13 15.36 6.34
N THR A 96 10.34 15.59 7.38
CA THR A 96 10.27 14.70 8.55
C THR A 96 8.96 13.91 8.62
N ALA A 97 8.04 14.16 7.68
CA ALA A 97 6.77 13.46 7.62
C ALA A 97 6.91 12.03 7.08
N ARG A 98 5.94 11.21 7.46
CA ARG A 98 5.78 9.83 6.99
C ARG A 98 5.91 9.70 5.47
N TYR A 99 5.38 10.64 4.69
CA TYR A 99 5.38 10.55 3.23
C TYR A 99 6.77 10.70 2.60
N ALA A 100 7.68 11.45 3.22
CA ALA A 100 9.06 11.60 2.73
C ALA A 100 9.88 10.30 2.83
N SER A 101 9.41 9.30 3.59
CA SER A 101 10.05 7.98 3.63
C SER A 101 10.14 7.31 2.26
N PHE A 102 9.19 7.56 1.35
CA PHE A 102 9.29 7.09 -0.03
C PHE A 102 10.49 7.74 -0.72
N ASP A 103 10.60 9.06 -0.64
CA ASP A 103 11.64 9.86 -1.29
C ASP A 103 13.04 9.36 -0.90
N TYR A 104 13.28 9.17 0.39
CA TYR A 104 14.59 8.75 0.89
C TYR A 104 14.92 7.29 0.56
N CYS A 105 13.92 6.40 0.54
CA CYS A 105 14.12 5.02 0.12
C CYS A 105 14.42 4.95 -1.38
N PHE A 106 13.56 5.57 -2.19
CA PHE A 106 13.68 5.57 -3.64
C PHE A 106 14.96 6.25 -4.09
N ASN A 107 15.34 7.39 -3.50
CA ASN A 107 16.59 8.07 -3.83
C ASN A 107 17.81 7.20 -3.51
N HIS A 108 17.86 6.55 -2.33
CA HIS A 108 18.95 5.65 -1.95
C HIS A 108 19.15 4.54 -2.99
N PHE A 109 18.08 3.79 -3.31
CA PHE A 109 18.18 2.70 -4.28
C PHE A 109 18.53 3.18 -5.68
N GLN A 110 17.95 4.31 -6.13
CA GLN A 110 18.22 4.85 -7.46
C GLN A 110 19.62 5.47 -7.59
N GLN A 111 20.22 5.97 -6.51
CA GLN A 111 21.58 6.52 -6.51
C GLN A 111 22.66 5.43 -6.39
N HIS A 112 22.31 4.28 -5.77
CA HIS A 112 23.28 3.24 -5.40
C HIS A 112 23.00 1.90 -6.07
N ARG A 113 22.33 1.87 -7.23
CA ARG A 113 21.88 0.65 -7.94
C ARG A 113 22.93 -0.46 -8.00
N THR A 114 24.20 -0.12 -8.23
CA THR A 114 25.31 -1.08 -8.37
C THR A 114 26.03 -1.42 -7.06
N THR A 115 25.70 -0.74 -5.95
CA THR A 115 26.40 -0.87 -4.67
C THR A 115 25.48 -1.19 -3.49
N VAL A 116 24.15 -1.27 -3.69
CA VAL A 116 23.17 -1.48 -2.60
C VAL A 116 23.41 -2.75 -1.77
N ALA A 117 24.07 -3.78 -2.33
CA ALA A 117 24.38 -5.04 -1.65
C ALA A 117 25.84 -5.16 -1.17
N ALA A 118 26.67 -4.11 -1.29
CA ALA A 118 28.06 -4.15 -0.88
C ALA A 118 28.21 -4.15 0.65
N TRP A 119 29.02 -5.03 1.24
CA TRP A 119 29.27 -5.03 2.68
C TRP A 119 30.42 -4.09 3.05
N GLY A 120 30.34 -3.46 4.22
CA GLY A 120 31.37 -2.54 4.72
C GLY A 120 31.37 -1.15 4.08
N GLU A 121 30.49 -0.91 3.10
CA GLU A 121 30.33 0.38 2.43
C GLU A 121 29.28 1.26 3.11
N PRO A 122 29.48 2.59 3.21
CA PRO A 122 28.55 3.51 3.87
C PRO A 122 27.12 3.50 3.29
N THR A 123 26.97 3.17 2.00
CA THR A 123 25.69 3.09 1.29
C THR A 123 25.34 1.66 0.87
N GLY A 124 26.05 0.69 1.44
CA GLY A 124 25.97 -0.71 1.11
C GLY A 124 24.80 -1.45 1.78
N MET A 125 24.99 -2.76 1.99
CA MET A 125 23.97 -3.70 2.46
C MET A 125 23.22 -3.26 3.71
N GLU A 126 23.95 -2.83 4.76
CA GLU A 126 23.35 -2.42 6.02
C GLU A 126 22.47 -1.18 5.84
N THR A 127 22.98 -0.15 5.16
CA THR A 127 22.26 1.09 4.87
C THR A 127 21.03 0.82 4.00
N SER A 128 21.15 -0.04 2.96
CA SER A 128 20.01 -0.45 2.13
C SER A 128 18.92 -1.15 2.93
N CYS A 129 19.30 -2.06 3.84
CA CYS A 129 18.36 -2.72 4.75
C CYS A 129 17.66 -1.69 5.64
N LEU A 130 18.38 -0.69 6.16
CA LEU A 130 17.82 0.34 7.02
C LEU A 130 16.87 1.27 6.26
N HIS A 131 17.25 1.79 5.08
CA HIS A 131 16.38 2.64 4.24
C HIS A 131 15.08 1.91 3.90
N LEU A 132 15.18 0.67 3.41
CA LEU A 132 14.00 -0.13 3.08
C LEU A 132 13.17 -0.44 4.33
N GLY A 133 13.80 -0.84 5.43
CA GLY A 133 13.14 -1.16 6.69
C GLY A 133 12.36 0.03 7.26
N PHE A 134 12.95 1.22 7.28
CA PHE A 134 12.29 2.44 7.74
C PHE A 134 11.13 2.84 6.84
N TYR A 135 11.30 2.78 5.52
CA TYR A 135 10.19 3.01 4.59
C TYR A 135 9.04 2.04 4.85
N LEU A 136 9.31 0.74 4.89
CA LEU A 136 8.29 -0.27 5.17
C LEU A 136 7.63 -0.06 6.54
N ALA A 137 8.37 0.35 7.56
CA ALA A 137 7.85 0.68 8.87
C ALA A 137 6.93 1.91 8.85
N SER A 138 7.32 2.99 8.14
CA SER A 138 6.50 4.18 7.94
C SER A 138 5.17 3.85 7.25
N TRP A 139 5.14 2.83 6.37
CA TRP A 139 3.92 2.35 5.73
C TRP A 139 3.23 1.20 6.47
N GLY A 140 3.74 0.88 7.66
CA GLY A 140 3.20 -0.03 8.65
C GLY A 140 3.22 -1.49 8.23
N MET A 141 4.25 -1.91 7.50
CA MET A 141 4.56 -3.31 7.27
C MET A 141 5.21 -3.98 8.49
N LEU A 142 5.71 -3.19 9.44
CA LEU A 142 6.26 -3.64 10.73
C LEU A 142 5.30 -3.31 11.89
N ARG A 143 3.98 -3.52 11.73
CA ARG A 143 3.00 -3.29 12.80
C ARG A 143 2.19 -4.53 13.11
N GLY A 144 1.71 -4.62 14.36
CA GLY A 144 0.73 -5.64 14.78
C GLY A 144 1.25 -7.06 14.63
N SER A 145 0.47 -7.93 13.98
CA SER A 145 0.79 -9.35 13.78
C SER A 145 1.56 -9.62 12.48
N SER A 146 2.26 -8.63 11.92
CA SER A 146 3.11 -8.86 10.74
C SER A 146 4.30 -9.71 11.14
N ASP A 147 4.56 -10.81 10.43
CA ASP A 147 5.75 -11.64 10.68
C ASP A 147 7.05 -10.86 10.51
N LEU A 148 7.04 -9.82 9.65
CA LEU A 148 8.20 -8.95 9.44
C LEU A 148 8.54 -8.14 10.71
N LEU A 149 7.58 -7.86 11.60
CA LEU A 149 7.85 -7.21 12.89
C LEU A 149 8.72 -8.07 13.81
N GLN A 150 8.70 -9.40 13.65
CA GLN A 150 9.50 -10.33 14.46
C GLN A 150 10.92 -10.51 13.91
N ARG A 151 11.31 -9.72 12.91
CA ARG A 151 12.59 -9.83 12.21
C ARG A 151 13.38 -8.53 12.38
N SER A 152 14.69 -8.65 12.55
CA SER A 152 15.60 -7.50 12.53
C SER A 152 15.85 -7.03 11.09
N ALA A 153 16.42 -5.84 10.91
CA ALA A 153 16.75 -5.30 9.59
C ALA A 153 17.65 -6.24 8.76
N ARG A 154 18.49 -7.06 9.41
CA ARG A 154 19.33 -8.07 8.75
C ARG A 154 18.52 -9.11 7.96
N HIS A 155 17.26 -9.36 8.33
CA HIS A 155 16.36 -10.23 7.57
C HIS A 155 16.12 -9.76 6.14
N LEU A 156 16.33 -8.46 5.86
CA LEU A 156 16.18 -7.90 4.51
C LEU A 156 17.40 -8.17 3.62
N ALA A 157 18.53 -8.67 4.14
CA ALA A 157 19.74 -8.84 3.34
C ALA A 157 19.55 -9.72 2.08
N PRO A 158 18.89 -10.90 2.13
CA PRO A 158 18.61 -11.69 0.92
C PRO A 158 17.72 -10.95 -0.09
N LEU A 159 16.82 -10.09 0.39
CA LEU A 159 16.01 -9.22 -0.47
C LEU A 159 16.86 -8.15 -1.14
N ILE A 160 17.79 -7.52 -0.42
CA ILE A 160 18.71 -6.53 -1.02
C ILE A 160 19.64 -7.20 -2.05
N GLU A 161 20.12 -8.42 -1.79
CA GLU A 161 20.87 -9.20 -2.78
C GLU A 161 20.03 -9.48 -4.03
N THR A 162 18.77 -9.87 -3.85
CA THR A 162 17.84 -10.09 -4.97
C THR A 162 17.60 -8.80 -5.77
N ILE A 163 17.45 -7.66 -5.08
CA ILE A 163 17.31 -6.34 -5.71
C ILE A 163 18.56 -5.97 -6.51
N ALA A 164 19.76 -6.18 -5.97
CA ALA A 164 21.03 -5.90 -6.66
C ALA A 164 21.22 -6.72 -7.94
N HIS A 165 20.67 -7.95 -7.99
CA HIS A 165 20.71 -8.81 -9.17
C HIS A 165 19.49 -8.65 -10.10
N ALA A 166 18.56 -7.74 -9.78
CA ALA A 166 17.40 -7.50 -10.62
C ALA A 166 17.84 -6.98 -12.02
N PRO A 167 17.14 -7.36 -13.10
CA PRO A 167 17.50 -6.94 -14.45
C PRO A 167 17.57 -5.42 -14.57
N ALA A 168 18.60 -4.89 -15.25
CA ALA A 168 18.77 -3.45 -15.42
C ALA A 168 17.50 -2.74 -15.94
N GLN A 169 16.72 -3.41 -16.80
CA GLN A 169 15.49 -2.86 -17.35
C GLN A 169 14.44 -2.51 -16.28
N VAL A 170 14.34 -3.23 -15.15
CA VAL A 170 13.29 -2.93 -14.14
C VAL A 170 13.58 -1.63 -13.39
N TRP A 171 14.83 -1.20 -13.34
CA TRP A 171 15.24 0.03 -12.66
C TRP A 171 14.83 1.31 -13.40
N ASP A 172 14.66 1.20 -14.72
CA ASP A 172 14.25 2.30 -15.60
C ASP A 172 12.79 2.18 -16.05
N LEU A 173 12.13 1.08 -15.67
CA LEU A 173 10.74 0.83 -16.02
C LEU A 173 9.77 1.67 -15.17
N ASP A 174 8.86 2.36 -15.85
CA ASP A 174 7.73 3.08 -15.27
C ASP A 174 6.49 2.82 -16.14
N LEU A 175 5.35 3.48 -15.85
CA LEU A 175 4.07 3.18 -16.50
C LEU A 175 4.02 3.47 -18.01
N ASP A 176 4.94 4.28 -18.54
CA ASP A 176 5.11 4.48 -19.98
C ASP A 176 5.74 3.27 -20.71
N GLY A 177 6.34 2.34 -19.97
CA GLY A 177 6.84 1.07 -20.47
C GLY A 177 5.93 -0.13 -20.21
N TYR A 178 4.66 0.07 -19.81
CA TYR A 178 3.71 -1.01 -19.49
C TYR A 178 3.11 -1.70 -20.73
N ASP A 179 3.98 -2.20 -21.61
CA ASP A 179 3.58 -3.16 -22.64
C ASP A 179 3.54 -4.60 -22.07
N THR A 180 3.35 -5.61 -22.95
CA THR A 180 3.33 -7.02 -22.50
C THR A 180 4.63 -7.44 -21.81
N THR A 181 5.78 -6.95 -22.30
CA THR A 181 7.11 -7.30 -21.79
C THR A 181 7.38 -6.60 -20.47
N GLY A 182 7.06 -5.30 -20.37
CA GLY A 182 7.22 -4.52 -19.14
C GLY A 182 6.35 -5.06 -18.01
N ILE A 183 5.09 -5.41 -18.29
CA ILE A 183 4.18 -6.01 -17.29
C ILE A 183 4.69 -7.37 -16.81
N ASP A 184 5.19 -8.20 -17.72
CA ASP A 184 5.77 -9.50 -17.37
C ASP A 184 7.05 -9.34 -16.52
N LEU A 185 7.90 -8.37 -16.86
CA LEU A 185 9.08 -8.03 -16.05
C LEU A 185 8.70 -7.57 -14.64
N VAL A 186 7.76 -6.63 -14.48
CA VAL A 186 7.26 -6.20 -13.16
C VAL A 186 6.73 -7.41 -12.37
N TYR A 187 5.95 -8.27 -13.02
CA TYR A 187 5.34 -9.41 -12.36
C TYR A 187 6.39 -10.43 -11.89
N ARG A 188 7.39 -10.76 -12.72
CA ARG A 188 8.50 -11.66 -12.35
C ARG A 188 9.35 -11.10 -11.22
N THR A 189 9.75 -9.83 -11.30
CA THR A 189 10.52 -9.18 -10.23
C THR A 189 9.73 -9.19 -8.91
N ALA A 190 8.41 -9.02 -8.95
CA ALA A 190 7.57 -9.13 -7.76
C ALA A 190 7.53 -10.56 -7.16
N LEU A 191 7.63 -11.60 -7.99
CA LEU A 191 7.77 -12.99 -7.52
C LEU A 191 9.12 -13.21 -6.85
N ASP A 192 10.20 -12.68 -7.42
CA ASP A 192 11.55 -12.79 -6.85
C ASP A 192 11.64 -12.08 -5.50
N VAL A 193 11.12 -10.84 -5.42
CA VAL A 193 11.00 -10.09 -4.16
C VAL A 193 10.20 -10.87 -3.11
N ARG A 194 9.10 -11.51 -3.51
CA ARG A 194 8.29 -12.33 -2.58
C ARG A 194 9.09 -13.52 -2.06
N SER A 195 9.81 -14.20 -2.94
CA SER A 195 10.64 -15.36 -2.59
C SER A 195 11.75 -14.98 -1.61
N ALA A 196 12.43 -13.85 -1.87
CA ALA A 196 13.55 -13.37 -1.06
C ALA A 196 13.15 -12.96 0.37
N LEU A 197 11.87 -12.71 0.63
CA LEU A 197 11.36 -12.36 1.95
C LEU A 197 11.12 -13.59 2.86
N ARG A 198 11.21 -14.81 2.33
CA ARG A 198 11.05 -16.05 3.11
C ARG A 198 11.97 -16.09 4.34
N PRO A 199 11.52 -16.66 5.47
CA PRO A 199 10.27 -17.40 5.67
C PRO A 199 9.05 -16.51 5.93
N VAL A 200 9.15 -15.18 5.80
CA VAL A 200 7.96 -14.31 5.87
C VAL A 200 7.07 -14.58 4.67
N GLU A 201 5.79 -14.91 4.91
CA GLU A 201 4.78 -15.03 3.87
C GLU A 201 4.36 -13.63 3.40
N ALA A 202 5.11 -13.09 2.45
CA ALA A 202 4.92 -11.72 1.99
C ALA A 202 3.59 -11.57 1.20
N SER A 203 2.73 -10.68 1.70
CA SER A 203 1.51 -10.28 1.01
C SER A 203 1.80 -9.44 -0.23
N ASP A 204 0.84 -9.34 -1.15
CA ASP A 204 0.91 -8.42 -2.29
C ASP A 204 1.22 -6.98 -1.85
N ILE A 205 0.70 -6.56 -0.70
CA ILE A 205 0.92 -5.22 -0.14
C ILE A 205 2.40 -5.00 0.17
N LEU A 206 3.03 -5.96 0.84
CA LEU A 206 4.44 -5.87 1.20
C LEU A 206 5.31 -5.87 -0.05
N VAL A 207 5.07 -6.82 -0.96
CA VAL A 207 5.82 -6.97 -2.21
C VAL A 207 5.72 -5.69 -3.06
N THR A 208 4.50 -5.20 -3.31
CA THR A 208 4.33 -3.99 -4.13
C THR A 208 4.83 -2.71 -3.45
N LYS A 209 4.86 -2.64 -2.12
CA LYS A 209 5.54 -1.55 -1.41
C LYS A 209 7.04 -1.61 -1.58
N VAL A 210 7.67 -2.78 -1.46
CA VAL A 210 9.10 -2.94 -1.79
C VAL A 210 9.35 -2.49 -3.23
N MET A 211 8.57 -2.99 -4.18
CA MET A 211 8.72 -2.63 -5.60
C MET A 211 8.55 -1.13 -5.85
N LEU A 212 7.56 -0.49 -5.23
CA LEU A 212 7.37 0.96 -5.30
C LEU A 212 8.56 1.72 -4.70
N GLY A 213 8.97 1.38 -3.48
CA GLY A 213 10.04 2.10 -2.76
C GLY A 213 11.43 1.91 -3.37
N VAL A 214 11.69 0.80 -4.05
CA VAL A 214 13.00 0.49 -4.65
C VAL A 214 13.05 0.91 -6.12
N PHE A 215 12.14 0.40 -6.94
CA PHE A 215 12.17 0.57 -8.39
C PHE A 215 11.26 1.70 -8.86
N GLY A 216 10.18 1.98 -8.12
CA GLY A 216 9.20 2.97 -8.55
C GLY A 216 8.36 2.53 -9.74
N CYS A 217 8.37 1.24 -10.08
CA CYS A 217 7.80 0.72 -11.33
C CYS A 217 6.35 0.24 -11.19
N VAL A 218 5.76 0.23 -9.99
CA VAL A 218 4.38 -0.21 -9.72
C VAL A 218 3.80 0.51 -8.50
N PRO A 219 2.51 0.89 -8.49
CA PRO A 219 1.86 1.41 -7.28
C PRO A 219 1.87 0.40 -6.13
N ALA A 220 1.73 0.86 -4.89
CA ALA A 220 1.55 -0.07 -3.78
C ALA A 220 0.10 -0.58 -3.79
N PHE A 221 -0.10 -1.88 -4.00
CA PHE A 221 -1.42 -2.52 -3.98
C PHE A 221 -1.94 -2.70 -2.54
N ASP A 222 -1.91 -1.63 -1.74
CA ASP A 222 -2.45 -1.62 -0.39
C ASP A 222 -3.97 -1.47 -0.36
N THR A 223 -4.56 -1.50 0.84
CA THR A 223 -6.01 -1.42 1.02
C THR A 223 -6.64 -0.19 0.37
N TYR A 224 -5.98 0.96 0.45
CA TYR A 224 -6.53 2.20 -0.10
C TYR A 224 -6.39 2.22 -1.61
N PHE A 225 -5.21 1.89 -2.14
CA PHE A 225 -5.03 1.78 -3.59
C PHE A 225 -6.03 0.79 -4.21
N LYS A 226 -6.14 -0.41 -3.64
CA LYS A 226 -7.08 -1.45 -4.11
C LYS A 226 -8.51 -0.95 -4.13
N LYS A 227 -8.94 -0.27 -3.07
CA LYS A 227 -10.29 0.29 -2.97
C LYS A 227 -10.51 1.46 -3.94
N GLY A 228 -9.58 2.40 -4.02
CA GLY A 228 -9.68 3.57 -4.90
C GLY A 228 -9.63 3.20 -6.38
N PHE A 229 -8.72 2.30 -6.74
CA PHE A 229 -8.52 1.85 -8.12
C PHE A 229 -9.55 0.81 -8.58
N GLY A 230 -10.21 0.12 -7.64
CA GLY A 230 -11.17 -0.93 -7.96
C GLY A 230 -10.50 -2.23 -8.40
N VAL A 231 -9.48 -2.68 -7.67
CA VAL A 231 -8.80 -3.98 -7.85
C VAL A 231 -8.67 -4.73 -6.52
N SER A 232 -8.73 -6.06 -6.55
CA SER A 232 -8.66 -6.89 -5.34
C SER A 232 -7.29 -7.53 -5.10
N THR A 233 -6.60 -7.92 -6.18
CA THR A 233 -5.35 -8.69 -6.15
C THR A 233 -4.30 -8.09 -7.08
N PHE A 234 -3.04 -8.33 -6.76
CA PHE A 234 -1.94 -8.00 -7.65
C PHE A 234 -1.75 -9.11 -8.69
N GLY A 235 -1.58 -8.74 -9.95
CA GLY A 235 -1.36 -9.67 -11.06
C GLY A 235 -1.36 -8.97 -12.41
N GLN A 236 -1.02 -9.69 -13.47
CA GLN A 236 -0.87 -9.11 -14.82
C GLN A 236 -2.11 -8.39 -15.32
N ALA A 237 -3.32 -8.91 -15.05
CA ALA A 237 -4.56 -8.24 -15.45
C ALA A 237 -4.75 -6.88 -14.73
N ALA A 238 -4.36 -6.79 -13.46
CA ALA A 238 -4.43 -5.53 -12.73
C ALA A 238 -3.33 -4.56 -13.19
N LEU A 239 -2.13 -5.05 -13.50
CA LEU A 239 -1.04 -4.26 -14.09
C LEU A 239 -1.44 -3.66 -15.44
N ARG A 240 -2.10 -4.43 -16.32
CA ARG A 240 -2.64 -3.92 -17.59
C ARG A 240 -3.60 -2.76 -17.35
N ARG A 241 -4.53 -2.90 -16.42
CA ARG A 241 -5.46 -1.81 -16.06
C ARG A 241 -4.74 -0.56 -15.55
N VAL A 242 -3.65 -0.72 -14.78
CA VAL A 242 -2.81 0.42 -14.33
C VAL A 242 -2.14 1.09 -15.54
N GLY A 243 -1.63 0.31 -16.48
CA GLY A 243 -1.09 0.83 -17.75
C GLY A 243 -2.14 1.58 -18.57
N ASP A 244 -3.33 0.99 -18.76
CA ASP A 244 -4.44 1.62 -19.48
C ASP A 244 -4.87 2.94 -18.82
N PHE A 245 -4.93 2.97 -17.48
CA PHE A 245 -5.23 4.18 -16.74
C PHE A 245 -4.16 5.26 -16.95
N TYR A 246 -2.88 4.90 -16.92
CA TYR A 246 -1.81 5.85 -17.23
C TYR A 246 -1.94 6.40 -18.64
N GLN A 247 -2.10 5.54 -19.65
CA GLN A 247 -2.20 5.98 -21.05
C GLN A 247 -3.37 6.95 -21.28
N ALA A 248 -4.52 6.68 -20.65
CA ALA A 248 -5.68 7.57 -20.72
C ALA A 248 -5.47 8.94 -20.03
N ASN A 249 -4.52 9.05 -19.10
CA ASN A 249 -4.32 10.23 -18.25
C ASN A 249 -2.88 10.76 -18.29
N ALA A 250 -2.07 10.35 -19.28
CA ALA A 250 -0.63 10.59 -19.30
C ALA A 250 -0.27 12.08 -19.16
N PRO A 251 -0.93 13.04 -19.85
CA PRO A 251 -0.61 14.46 -19.68
C PRO A 251 -0.79 14.99 -18.26
N ALA A 252 -1.83 14.54 -17.55
CA ALA A 252 -2.08 14.95 -16.17
C ALA A 252 -1.08 14.30 -15.21
N ILE A 253 -0.86 12.98 -15.36
CA ILE A 253 0.07 12.23 -14.51
C ILE A 253 1.50 12.74 -14.68
N ASP A 254 1.95 12.97 -15.91
CA ASP A 254 3.31 13.40 -16.20
C ASP A 254 3.60 14.81 -15.67
N ARG A 255 2.61 15.72 -15.68
CA ARG A 255 2.73 17.07 -15.11
C ARG A 255 2.84 17.06 -13.59
N LEU A 256 2.22 16.09 -12.91
CA LEU A 256 2.17 16.01 -11.44
C LEU A 256 3.37 15.28 -10.82
N ARG A 257 4.41 15.00 -11.60
CA ARG A 257 5.63 14.35 -11.13
C ARG A 257 6.51 15.34 -10.38
N GLU A 258 6.25 15.47 -9.08
CA GLU A 258 7.03 16.33 -8.20
C GLU A 258 8.46 15.80 -7.94
N PRO A 259 9.44 16.67 -7.69
CA PRO A 259 10.77 16.24 -7.29
C PRO A 259 10.79 15.61 -5.89
N THR A 260 11.55 14.53 -5.69
CA THR A 260 11.76 13.88 -4.39
C THR A 260 12.57 14.77 -3.45
N LEU A 261 12.56 14.50 -2.14
CA LEU A 261 13.41 15.21 -1.16
C LEU A 261 14.76 14.52 -0.98
N ASP A 262 15.80 15.34 -0.86
CA ASP A 262 17.13 14.91 -0.42
C ASP A 262 17.15 14.65 1.10
N PHE A 263 17.77 13.56 1.53
CA PHE A 263 17.80 13.19 2.95
C PHE A 263 18.62 14.16 3.80
N THR A 264 19.74 14.65 3.26
CA THR A 264 20.68 15.49 4.01
C THR A 264 20.18 16.92 4.16
N THR A 265 19.64 17.50 3.09
CA THR A 265 19.23 18.91 3.03
C THR A 265 17.74 19.13 3.25
N GLY A 266 16.91 18.08 3.09
CA GLY A 266 15.45 18.19 3.07
C GLY A 266 14.90 18.98 1.88
N GLN A 267 15.74 19.33 0.90
CA GLN A 267 15.35 20.12 -0.26
C GLN A 267 14.96 19.23 -1.45
N PRO A 268 14.18 19.75 -2.43
CA PRO A 268 13.90 19.04 -3.67
C PRO A 268 15.18 18.61 -4.42
N THR A 269 15.20 17.38 -4.93
CA THR A 269 16.24 16.87 -5.83
C THR A 269 15.87 17.11 -7.30
N THR A 270 16.70 16.67 -8.25
CA THR A 270 16.34 16.62 -9.68
C THR A 270 15.52 15.37 -10.05
N ARG A 271 15.43 14.37 -9.17
CA ARG A 271 14.71 13.13 -9.42
C ARG A 271 13.23 13.35 -9.19
N LEU A 272 12.44 13.19 -10.24
CA LEU A 272 10.98 13.29 -10.16
C LEU A 272 10.35 11.99 -9.69
N TYR A 273 9.15 12.10 -9.11
CA TYR A 273 8.32 10.94 -8.83
C TYR A 273 8.05 10.12 -10.11
N PRO A 274 8.15 8.78 -10.02
CA PRO A 274 7.66 7.90 -11.06
C PRO A 274 6.15 8.09 -11.28
N ARG A 275 5.67 7.80 -12.48
CA ARG A 275 4.24 7.80 -12.81
C ARG A 275 3.50 6.81 -11.94
N ALA A 276 4.11 5.66 -11.66
CA ALA A 276 3.56 4.70 -10.70
C ALA A 276 3.35 5.31 -9.30
N LYS A 277 4.24 6.21 -8.87
CA LYS A 277 4.08 6.93 -7.60
C LYS A 277 2.96 7.96 -7.66
N VAL A 278 2.80 8.67 -8.78
CA VAL A 278 1.67 9.59 -8.97
C VAL A 278 0.33 8.83 -8.90
N VAL A 279 0.22 7.72 -9.62
CA VAL A 279 -0.97 6.85 -9.61
C VAL A 279 -1.21 6.24 -8.22
N ASP A 280 -0.15 5.85 -7.50
CA ASP A 280 -0.23 5.42 -6.10
C ASP A 280 -0.86 6.50 -5.20
N MET A 281 -0.37 7.75 -5.28
CA MET A 281 -0.91 8.87 -4.49
C MET A 281 -2.39 9.13 -4.80
N THR A 282 -2.75 9.15 -6.09
CA THR A 282 -4.12 9.36 -6.55
C THR A 282 -5.09 8.36 -5.91
N PHE A 283 -4.82 7.07 -6.05
CA PHE A 283 -5.75 6.04 -5.59
C PHE A 283 -5.63 5.71 -4.11
N PHE A 284 -4.51 6.07 -3.47
CA PHE A 284 -4.43 6.08 -2.01
C PHE A 284 -5.42 7.08 -1.40
N ILE A 285 -5.50 8.31 -1.94
CA ILE A 285 -6.48 9.30 -1.50
C ILE A 285 -7.91 8.92 -1.91
N ALA A 286 -8.12 8.50 -3.16
CA ALA A 286 -9.44 8.05 -3.63
C ALA A 286 -9.98 6.83 -2.85
N GLY A 287 -9.09 5.98 -2.35
CA GLY A 287 -9.43 4.87 -1.45
C GLY A 287 -10.01 5.30 -0.10
N GLY A 288 -9.94 6.60 0.23
CA GLY A 288 -10.49 7.19 1.45
C GLY A 288 -9.48 7.27 2.58
N TYR A 289 -8.19 7.45 2.28
CA TYR A 289 -7.22 7.80 3.32
C TYR A 289 -7.50 9.22 3.85
N THR A 290 -7.62 9.34 5.17
CA THR A 290 -8.00 10.60 5.84
C THR A 290 -6.89 11.25 6.66
N GLY A 291 -5.67 10.69 6.66
CA GLY A 291 -4.55 11.29 7.39
C GLY A 291 -4.10 12.59 6.71
N GLY A 292 -3.83 13.62 7.51
CA GLY A 292 -3.29 14.89 7.03
C GLY A 292 -4.13 16.14 7.25
N VAL A 293 -5.43 16.03 6.98
CA VAL A 293 -6.35 17.13 7.23
C VAL A 293 -6.63 17.16 8.72
N ALA A 294 -5.84 17.94 9.46
CA ALA A 294 -6.32 18.57 10.67
C ALA A 294 -7.72 19.09 10.35
N ARG A 295 -8.74 18.50 10.99
CA ARG A 295 -10.14 18.86 10.85
C ARG A 295 -10.22 20.38 10.70
N ARG A 296 -10.52 20.89 9.50
CA ARG A 296 -11.22 22.17 9.38
C ARG A 296 -12.60 21.93 9.94
N ARG A 297 -12.71 21.85 11.28
CA ARG A 297 -13.93 22.18 11.98
C ARG A 297 -14.23 23.60 11.53
N ARG A 298 -15.21 23.75 10.64
CA ARG A 298 -15.92 25.02 10.52
C ARG A 298 -16.35 25.37 11.93
N LEU A 299 -15.68 26.35 12.54
CA LEU A 299 -16.22 27.01 13.73
C LEU A 299 -17.58 27.57 13.30
N PRO A 300 -18.67 27.28 14.03
CA PRO A 300 -19.94 27.89 13.72
C PRO A 300 -19.75 29.41 13.82
N ALA A 301 -20.23 30.12 12.79
CA ALA A 301 -20.26 31.57 12.78
C ALA A 301 -20.94 32.03 14.09
N ARG A 302 -20.21 32.79 14.90
CA ARG A 302 -20.83 33.54 15.99
C ARG A 302 -21.73 34.57 15.33
N LEU A 303 -23.04 34.39 15.49
CA LEU A 303 -24.01 35.45 15.31
C LEU A 303 -23.64 36.56 16.30
N ALA A 304 -23.36 37.75 15.77
CA ALA A 304 -23.45 39.02 16.48
C ALA A 304 -24.69 39.73 15.96
#